data_AF-A0AA37KJ26-F1
#
_entry.id   AF-A0AA37KJ26-F1
#
_cell.length_a   1.000
_cell.length_b   1.000
_cell.length_c   1.000
_cell.angle_alpha   90.00
_cell.angle_beta   90.00
_cell.angle_gamma   90.00
#
_symmetry.space_group_name_H-M   'P 1'
#
loop_
_entity.id
_entity.type
_entity.pdbx_description
1 polymer ?
#
loop_
_entity_poly.entity_id
_entity_poly.type
_entity_poly.pdbx_seq_one_letter_code
_entity_poly.pdbx_strand_id
1 'polypeptide(L)'
;MKEVRTKKKKHMTKDVNGMKKKRGRPALGRTRKLTKGVTVKFSPVSYEAIRFRARKSGRSLAVYIREAALNRNHAMSPENYISTWNRTILSSG
;
A
#
# COMPACT_ATOMS: atom_id res chain seq x y z
N MET A 1 -19.18 -33.04 -72.12
CA MET A 1 -18.19 -32.02 -71.70
C MET A 1 -17.65 -32.44 -70.34
N LYS A 2 -16.33 -32.61 -70.20
CA LYS A 2 -15.71 -33.22 -69.00
C LYS A 2 -15.57 -32.19 -67.88
N GLU A 3 -16.06 -32.54 -66.70
CA GLU A 3 -15.85 -31.84 -65.43
C GLU A 3 -14.36 -31.87 -65.09
N VAL A 4 -13.73 -30.70 -64.93
CA VAL A 4 -12.35 -30.58 -64.44
C VAL A 4 -12.35 -29.59 -63.27
N ARG A 5 -12.42 -30.13 -62.06
CA ARG A 5 -12.27 -29.39 -60.80
C ARG A 5 -10.81 -28.95 -60.63
N THR A 6 -10.49 -27.69 -60.93
CA THR A 6 -9.16 -27.13 -60.67
C THR A 6 -9.13 -26.44 -59.30
N LYS A 7 -8.76 -27.26 -58.30
CA LYS A 7 -7.98 -26.97 -57.07
C LYS A 7 -7.91 -25.49 -56.63
N LYS A 8 -8.74 -25.13 -55.64
CA LYS A 8 -8.64 -23.92 -54.82
C LYS A 8 -7.19 -23.67 -54.40
N LYS A 9 -6.61 -22.55 -54.86
CA LYS A 9 -5.29 -22.07 -54.43
C LYS A 9 -5.36 -21.79 -52.92
N LYS A 10 -4.80 -22.70 -52.10
CA LYS A 10 -4.60 -22.46 -50.67
C LYS A 10 -3.53 -21.38 -50.54
N HIS A 11 -3.91 -20.21 -50.05
CA HIS A 11 -2.93 -19.26 -49.56
C HIS A 11 -2.21 -19.91 -48.37
N MET A 12 -0.93 -20.21 -48.58
CA MET A 12 -0.04 -20.70 -47.53
C MET A 12 0.21 -19.56 -46.55
N THR A 13 -0.44 -19.58 -45.38
CA THR A 13 -0.01 -18.77 -44.24
C THR A 13 1.16 -19.47 -43.57
N LYS A 14 2.39 -19.06 -43.90
CA LYS A 14 3.58 -19.43 -43.11
C LYS A 14 4.61 -18.31 -43.11
N ASP A 15 4.31 -17.26 -42.35
CA ASP A 15 5.35 -16.41 -41.76
C ASP A 15 5.26 -16.56 -40.23
N VAL A 16 5.80 -17.66 -39.72
CA VAL A 16 6.02 -17.87 -38.27
C VAL A 16 7.37 -17.30 -37.80
N ASN A 17 8.04 -16.49 -38.62
CA ASN A 17 9.36 -15.97 -38.29
C ASN A 17 9.41 -14.45 -38.51
N GLY A 18 8.99 -13.66 -37.53
CA GLY A 18 9.17 -12.20 -37.66
C GLY A 18 8.55 -11.31 -36.60
N MET A 19 7.59 -11.76 -35.79
CA MET A 19 7.05 -10.91 -34.72
C MET A 19 7.71 -11.25 -33.38
N LYS A 20 8.96 -10.82 -33.22
CA LYS A 20 9.47 -10.47 -31.89
C LYS A 20 8.51 -9.40 -31.36
N LYS A 21 7.49 -9.80 -30.58
CA LYS A 21 6.61 -8.89 -29.86
C LYS A 21 7.53 -7.84 -29.22
N LYS A 22 7.31 -6.55 -29.46
CA LYS A 22 8.14 -5.47 -28.90
C LYS A 22 8.15 -5.60 -27.36
N ARG A 23 9.09 -6.36 -26.80
CA ARG A 23 9.25 -6.57 -25.36
C ARG A 23 10.09 -5.43 -24.81
N GLY A 24 9.57 -4.20 -24.94
CA GLY A 24 10.23 -3.00 -24.41
C GLY A 24 9.86 -2.71 -22.95
N ARG A 25 8.68 -3.17 -22.51
CA ARG A 25 8.25 -3.06 -21.11
C ARG A 25 7.58 -4.38 -20.71
N PRO A 26 8.14 -5.14 -19.76
CA PRO A 26 7.38 -6.21 -19.11
C PRO A 26 6.05 -5.60 -18.64
N ALA A 27 4.94 -6.33 -18.79
CA ALA A 27 3.71 -5.90 -18.13
C ALA A 27 4.06 -5.66 -16.66
N LEU A 28 3.88 -4.42 -16.19
CA LEU A 28 4.05 -4.10 -14.79
C LEU A 28 3.14 -5.11 -14.10
N GLY A 29 3.70 -6.06 -13.34
CA GLY A 29 2.87 -6.99 -12.58
C GLY A 29 1.99 -6.22 -11.60
N ARG A 30 1.43 -6.86 -10.57
CA ARG A 30 0.90 -6.06 -9.46
C ARG A 30 2.05 -5.25 -8.87
N THR A 31 2.06 -3.93 -9.09
CA THR A 31 3.02 -3.02 -8.46
C THR A 31 2.89 -3.19 -6.96
N ARG A 32 3.90 -3.76 -6.32
CA ARG A 32 3.90 -3.87 -4.86
C ARG A 32 3.97 -2.46 -4.29
N LYS A 33 3.11 -2.13 -3.33
CA LYS A 33 3.23 -0.87 -2.60
C LYS A 33 4.63 -0.80 -1.96
N LEU A 34 5.28 0.36 -2.09
CA LEU A 34 6.59 0.61 -1.47
C LEU A 34 6.49 0.58 0.07
N THR A 35 5.30 0.90 0.60
CA THR A 35 5.01 0.83 2.03
C THR A 35 4.84 -0.60 2.50
N LYS A 36 5.50 -0.94 3.62
CA LYS A 36 5.30 -2.20 4.32
C LYS A 36 4.05 -2.12 5.17
N GLY A 37 3.15 -3.09 5.03
CA GLY A 37 2.08 -3.33 5.99
C GLY A 37 2.65 -4.09 7.17
N VAL A 38 2.48 -3.56 8.38
CA VAL A 38 2.86 -4.22 9.64
C VAL A 38 1.62 -4.30 10.49
N THR A 39 1.37 -5.48 11.05
CA THR A 39 0.31 -5.68 12.03
C THR A 39 0.93 -5.61 13.43
N VAL A 40 0.48 -4.65 14.22
CA VAL A 40 0.87 -4.50 15.62
C VAL A 40 -0.32 -4.87 16.51
N LYS A 41 -0.05 -5.49 17.66
CA LYS A 41 -1.07 -5.79 18.65
C LYS A 41 -0.92 -4.83 19.82
N PHE A 42 -2.04 -4.22 20.20
CA PHE A 42 -2.15 -3.35 21.36
C PHE A 42 -2.96 -4.04 22.44
N SER A 43 -2.66 -3.73 23.70
CA SER A 43 -3.58 -4.05 24.78
C SER A 43 -4.86 -3.22 24.60
N PRO A 44 -6.03 -3.70 25.08
CA PRO A 44 -7.29 -2.96 24.96
C PRO A 44 -7.21 -1.52 25.48
N VAL A 45 -6.55 -1.32 26.63
CA VAL A 45 -6.37 0.00 27.26
C VAL A 45 -5.54 0.94 26.38
N SER A 46 -4.42 0.45 25.84
CA SER A 46 -3.56 1.27 24.97
C SER A 46 -4.23 1.60 23.64
N TYR A 47 -5.04 0.68 23.10
CA TYR A 47 -5.80 0.90 21.87
C TYR A 47 -6.78 2.06 22.00
N GLU A 48 -7.59 2.10 23.06
CA GLU A 48 -8.58 3.18 23.26
C GLU A 48 -7.89 4.54 23.45
N ALA A 49 -6.79 4.58 24.19
CA ALA A 49 -6.03 5.81 24.39
C ALA A 49 -5.48 6.37 23.06
N ILE A 50 -4.91 5.52 22.21
CA ILE A 50 -4.40 5.92 20.89
C ILE A 50 -5.55 6.28 19.94
N ARG A 51 -6.67 5.53 19.97
CA ARG A 51 -7.85 5.79 19.15
C ARG A 51 -8.47 7.14 19.46
N PHE A 52 -8.60 7.50 20.74
CA PHE A 52 -9.10 8.79 21.16
C PHE A 52 -8.22 9.94 20.65
N ARG A 53 -6.89 9.81 20.78
CA ARG A 53 -5.94 10.81 20.27
C ARG A 53 -5.98 10.95 18.75
N ALA A 54 -6.06 9.84 18.03
CA ALA A 54 -6.18 9.85 16.57
C ALA A 54 -7.43 10.61 16.13
N ARG A 55 -8.59 10.34 16.77
CA ARG A 55 -9.85 11.07 16.52
C ARG A 55 -9.71 12.57 16.81
N LYS A 56 -9.09 12.94 17.94
CA LYS A 56 -8.85 14.36 18.30
C LYS A 56 -7.98 15.07 17.26
N SER A 57 -7.02 14.36 16.67
CA SER A 57 -6.12 14.90 15.64
C SER A 57 -6.73 14.93 14.22
N GLY A 58 -7.96 14.44 14.04
CA GLY A 58 -8.60 14.34 12.73
C GLY A 58 -7.94 13.33 11.76
N ARG A 59 -7.03 12.48 12.25
CA ARG A 59 -6.27 11.52 11.44
C ARG A 59 -6.81 10.10 11.61
N SER A 60 -6.63 9.28 10.58
CA SER A 60 -6.86 7.84 10.72
C SER A 60 -5.86 7.22 11.70
N LEU A 61 -6.27 6.18 12.42
CA LEU A 61 -5.45 5.51 13.42
C LEU A 61 -4.10 5.03 12.85
N ALA A 62 -4.10 4.44 11.66
CA ALA A 62 -2.88 3.94 11.01
C ALA A 62 -1.91 5.07 10.61
N VAL A 63 -2.42 6.22 10.18
CA VAL A 63 -1.61 7.41 9.87
C VAL A 63 -1.04 8.00 11.15
N TYR A 64 -1.88 8.15 12.17
CA TYR A 64 -1.46 8.67 13.47
C TYR A 64 -0.31 7.85 14.08
N ILE A 65 -0.42 6.52 14.07
CA ILE A 65 0.63 5.63 14.58
C ILE A 65 1.91 5.76 13.76
N ARG A 66 1.81 5.85 12.42
CA ARG A 66 2.98 5.99 11.55
C ARG A 66 3.72 7.31 11.79
N GLU A 67 2.99 8.41 11.88
CA GLU A 67 3.56 9.74 12.14
C GLU A 67 4.15 9.83 13.54
N ALA A 68 3.44 9.33 14.55
CA ALA A 68 3.94 9.29 15.92
C ALA A 68 5.23 8.46 16.05
N ALA A 69 5.34 7.34 15.32
CA ALA A 69 6.54 6.49 15.34
C ALA A 69 7.75 7.12 14.64
N LEU A 70 7.52 7.96 13.62
CA LEU A 70 8.60 8.66 12.89
C LEU A 70 9.05 9.93 13.63
N ASN A 71 8.11 10.63 14.27
CA ASN A 71 8.35 11.86 15.02
C ASN A 71 8.91 11.53 16.41
N ARG A 72 10.18 11.11 16.49
CA ARG A 72 10.91 10.78 17.73
C ARG A 72 11.02 11.94 18.75
N ASN A 73 10.46 13.13 18.46
CA ASN A 73 10.51 14.31 19.31
C ASN A 73 9.19 14.64 20.03
N HIS A 74 8.15 13.79 19.92
CA HIS A 74 6.95 13.94 20.75
C HIS A 74 6.86 12.78 21.74
N ALA A 75 7.39 12.97 22.96
CA ALA A 75 6.79 12.52 24.22
C ALA A 75 6.05 11.16 24.27
N MET A 76 6.49 10.15 23.51
CA MET A 76 5.85 8.82 23.41
C MET A 76 6.90 7.73 23.63
N SER A 77 7.59 7.81 24.77
CA SER A 77 7.83 6.56 25.52
C SER A 77 6.48 6.19 26.17
N PRO A 78 6.05 4.91 26.16
CA PRO A 78 4.87 4.45 26.91
C PRO A 78 4.91 4.86 28.40
N GLU A 79 6.10 5.16 28.93
CA GLU A 79 6.35 5.57 30.31
C GLU A 79 6.11 7.06 30.57
N ASN A 80 6.08 7.91 29.54
CA ASN A 80 6.07 9.38 29.68
C ASN A 80 4.70 10.05 29.46
N TYR A 81 3.62 9.26 29.50
CA TYR A 81 2.26 9.76 29.22
C TYR A 81 1.58 10.41 30.45
N ILE A 82 1.89 9.95 31.67
CA ILE A 82 1.29 10.50 32.90
C ILE A 82 1.97 11.82 33.31
N SER A 83 3.28 11.93 33.13
CA SER A 83 4.08 13.09 33.54
C SER A 83 3.81 14.34 32.68
N THR A 84 3.61 14.15 31.37
CA THR A 84 3.34 15.27 30.45
C THR A 84 1.92 15.84 30.60
N TRP A 85 0.93 15.00 30.93
CA TRP A 85 -0.44 15.43 31.19
C TRP A 85 -0.57 16.30 32.44
N ASN A 86 0.09 15.92 33.54
CA ASN A 86 0.06 16.70 34.78
C ASN A 86 0.76 18.07 34.64
N ARG A 87 1.81 18.17 33.81
CA ARG A 87 2.51 19.44 33.57
C ARG A 87 1.68 20.44 32.74
N THR A 88 0.90 19.97 31.77
CA THR A 88 0.04 20.86 30.97
C THR A 88 -1.16 21.38 31.77
N ILE A 89 -1.72 20.57 32.68
CA ILE A 89 -2.82 20.99 33.56
C ILE A 89 -2.36 21.99 34.62
N LEU A 90 -1.18 21.79 35.23
CA LEU A 90 -0.66 22.70 36.27
C LEU A 90 -0.09 24.03 35.75
N SER A 91 0.18 24.15 34.45
CA SER A 91 0.70 25.38 33.83
C SER A 91 -0.41 26.31 33.30
N SER A 92 -1.66 25.87 33.35
CA SER A 92 -2.82 26.62 32.85
C SER A 92 -3.76 27.12 33.97
N GLY A 93 -3.29 27.02 35.23
CA GLY A 93 -3.92 27.61 36.41
C GLY A 93 -3.15 28.81 36.93
#